data_AF-A0A929PKJ0-F1
#
_entry.id   AF-A0A929PKJ0-F1
#
_cell.length_a   1.000
_cell.length_b   1.000
_cell.length_c   1.000
_cell.angle_alpha   90.00
_cell.angle_beta   90.00
_cell.angle_gamma   90.00
#
_symmetry.space_group_name_H-M   'P 1'
#
loop_
_entity.id
_entity.type
_entity.pdbx_description
1 polymer ?
#
loop_
_entity_poly.entity_id
_entity_poly.type
_entity_poly.pdbx_seq_one_letter_code
_entity_poly.pdbx_strand_id
1 'polypeptide(L)'
;MIENRKSSRHSYDRLEKALSRILGAVKSTRKLSQVLAYAAVKGTVSYQETKEIIRDDPEDILLLADKWRLLLPIRTTKSAGWEDRVLVLRDGEKYEIPNLIRYLVKNALDTGKWDPEKSIIELFKKFGEPDWEKITGLVRSIA
;
A
#
# COMPACT_ATOMS: atom_id res chain seq x y z
N MET A 1 11.33 18.94 5.07
CA MET A 1 11.36 19.08 3.60
C MET A 1 11.22 17.69 3.00
N ILE A 2 10.04 17.34 2.49
CA ILE A 2 9.84 16.05 1.80
C ILE A 2 9.98 16.35 0.32
N GLU A 3 11.11 15.95 -0.26
CA GLU A 3 11.37 16.06 -1.69
C GLU A 3 10.27 15.36 -2.48
N ASN A 4 9.74 16.10 -3.44
CA ASN A 4 8.77 15.66 -4.42
C ASN A 4 9.45 14.71 -5.42
N ARG A 5 9.78 13.49 -4.98
CA ARG A 5 10.33 12.45 -5.87
C ARG A 5 9.20 11.97 -6.78
N LYS A 6 9.11 12.53 -7.98
CA LYS A 6 8.46 11.85 -9.10
C LYS A 6 9.18 10.51 -9.29
N SER A 7 8.56 9.42 -8.87
CA SER A 7 9.10 8.07 -9.07
C SER A 7 9.38 7.87 -10.55
N SER A 8 10.64 7.54 -10.86
CA SER A 8 11.08 7.23 -12.22
C SER A 8 10.42 5.93 -12.70
N ARG A 9 10.36 5.71 -14.02
CA ARG A 9 9.86 4.46 -14.62
C ARG A 9 10.49 3.21 -13.98
N HIS A 10 11.78 3.28 -13.67
CA HIS A 10 12.53 2.20 -13.03
C HIS A 10 12.05 1.88 -11.59
N SER A 11 11.56 2.88 -10.85
CA SER A 11 11.05 2.69 -9.49
C SER A 11 9.75 1.88 -9.48
N TYR A 12 8.86 2.10 -10.47
CA TYR A 12 7.64 1.29 -10.60
C TYR A 12 7.94 -0.17 -10.94
N ASP A 13 8.96 -0.43 -11.77
CA ASP A 13 9.37 -1.80 -12.10
C ASP A 13 9.91 -2.55 -10.86
N ARG A 14 10.59 -1.83 -9.95
CA ARG A 14 11.06 -2.39 -8.66
C ARG A 14 9.89 -2.79 -7.77
N LEU A 15 8.90 -1.91 -7.63
CA LEU A 15 7.70 -2.18 -6.85
C LEU A 15 6.86 -3.31 -7.47
N GLU A 16 6.68 -3.31 -8.79
CA GLU A 16 5.98 -4.38 -9.52
C GLU A 16 6.65 -5.73 -9.28
N LYS A 17 7.98 -5.79 -9.36
CA LYS A 17 8.75 -7.02 -9.09
C LYS A 17 8.59 -7.48 -7.64
N ALA A 18 8.59 -6.53 -6.69
CA ALA A 18 8.40 -6.83 -5.28
C ALA A 18 6.99 -7.40 -5.01
N LEU A 19 5.95 -6.76 -5.56
CA LEU A 19 4.56 -7.20 -5.43
C LEU A 19 4.32 -8.55 -6.11
N SER A 20 4.91 -8.79 -7.30
CA SER A 20 4.74 -10.05 -8.03
C SER A 20 5.25 -11.27 -7.27
N ARG A 21 6.22 -11.09 -6.37
CA ARG A 21 6.73 -12.16 -5.50
C ARG A 21 5.74 -12.57 -4.41
N ILE A 22 4.80 -11.70 -4.06
CA ILE A 22 3.86 -11.91 -2.95
C ILE A 22 2.48 -12.25 -3.47
N LEU A 23 2.03 -11.51 -4.47
CA LEU A 23 0.70 -11.64 -5.06
C LEU A 23 0.68 -12.69 -6.19
N GLY A 24 1.85 -13.20 -6.58
CA GLY A 24 2.04 -13.93 -7.83
C GLY A 24 2.22 -12.98 -9.02
N ALA A 25 2.80 -13.49 -10.11
CA ALA A 25 2.95 -12.74 -11.37
C ALA A 25 1.60 -12.61 -12.09
N VAL A 26 0.72 -11.75 -11.57
CA VAL A 26 -0.58 -11.43 -12.16
C VAL A 26 -0.47 -10.23 -13.09
N LYS A 27 -1.26 -10.22 -14.17
CA LYS A 27 -1.30 -9.11 -15.15
C LYS A 27 -1.56 -7.74 -14.51
N SER A 28 -2.22 -7.72 -13.36
CA SER A 28 -2.62 -6.52 -12.63
C SER A 28 -1.50 -5.89 -11.79
N THR A 29 -0.37 -6.57 -11.57
CA THR A 29 0.66 -6.11 -10.62
C THR A 29 1.31 -4.79 -11.03
N ARG A 30 1.49 -4.56 -12.33
CA ARG A 30 2.02 -3.29 -12.85
C ARG A 30 1.09 -2.11 -12.57
N LYS A 31 -0.21 -2.29 -12.84
CA LYS A 31 -1.22 -1.25 -12.60
C LYS A 31 -1.35 -0.97 -11.10
N LEU A 32 -1.37 -2.03 -10.29
CA LEU A 32 -1.38 -1.92 -8.84
C LEU A 32 -0.16 -1.18 -8.29
N SER A 33 1.04 -1.41 -8.83
CA SER A 33 2.26 -0.72 -8.39
C SER A 33 2.17 0.79 -8.62
N GLN A 34 1.60 1.23 -9.76
CA GLN A 34 1.40 2.65 -10.07
C GLN A 34 0.43 3.31 -9.08
N VAL A 35 -0.70 2.65 -8.81
CA VAL A 35 -1.73 3.14 -7.87
C VAL A 35 -1.18 3.23 -6.46
N LEU A 36 -0.49 2.19 -5.98
CA LEU A 36 0.08 2.17 -4.63
C LEU A 36 1.18 3.22 -4.44
N ALA A 37 2.02 3.42 -5.45
CA ALA A 37 3.04 4.46 -5.41
C ALA A 37 2.43 5.86 -5.37
N TYR A 38 1.36 6.11 -6.12
CA TYR A 38 0.59 7.36 -6.03
C TYR A 38 0.01 7.55 -4.63
N ALA A 39 -0.70 6.54 -4.13
CA ALA A 39 -1.31 6.58 -2.80
C ALA A 39 -0.25 6.71 -1.68
N ALA A 40 0.96 6.15 -1.85
CA ALA A 40 2.02 6.25 -0.85
C ALA A 40 2.55 7.68 -0.66
N VAL A 41 2.43 8.52 -1.70
CA VAL A 41 2.75 9.95 -1.64
C VAL A 41 1.57 10.74 -1.09
N LYS A 42 0.37 10.56 -1.66
CA LYS A 42 -0.82 11.36 -1.34
C LYS A 42 -1.52 10.94 -0.04
N GLY A 43 -1.30 9.70 0.40
CA GLY A 43 -1.98 9.03 1.51
C GLY A 43 -3.34 8.42 1.15
N THR A 44 -3.93 8.80 0.04
CA THR A 44 -5.23 8.31 -0.46
C THR A 44 -5.24 8.27 -1.99
N VAL A 45 -6.20 7.55 -2.56
CA VAL A 45 -6.53 7.55 -3.99
C VAL A 45 -8.03 7.40 -4.16
N SER A 46 -8.64 8.11 -5.13
CA SER A 46 -10.05 7.91 -5.47
C SER A 46 -10.26 6.86 -6.56
N TYR A 47 -11.51 6.44 -6.75
CA TYR A 47 -11.90 5.61 -7.89
C TYR A 47 -11.50 6.26 -9.23
N GLN A 48 -11.81 7.56 -9.42
CA GLN A 48 -11.44 8.28 -10.64
C GLN A 48 -9.93 8.43 -10.82
N GLU A 49 -9.19 8.75 -9.76
CA GLU A 49 -7.72 8.84 -9.85
C GLU A 49 -7.11 7.50 -10.24
N THR A 50 -7.66 6.40 -9.72
CA THR A 50 -7.23 5.05 -10.09
C THR A 50 -7.45 4.81 -11.59
N LYS A 51 -8.64 5.14 -12.10
CA LYS A 51 -8.99 5.04 -13.52
C LYS A 51 -8.05 5.87 -14.41
N GLU A 52 -7.71 7.08 -13.99
CA GLU A 52 -6.78 7.96 -14.71
C GLU A 52 -5.34 7.42 -14.71
N ILE A 53 -4.88 6.87 -13.59
CA ILE A 53 -3.52 6.32 -13.44
C ILE A 53 -3.33 5.11 -14.35
N ILE A 54 -4.29 4.18 -14.34
CA ILE A 54 -4.14 2.89 -15.05
C ILE A 54 -4.69 2.94 -16.48
N ARG A 55 -5.47 3.98 -16.81
CA ARG A 55 -6.15 4.17 -18.11
C ARG A 55 -7.00 2.97 -18.52
N ASP A 56 -7.70 2.40 -17.56
CA ASP A 56 -8.51 1.19 -17.70
C ASP A 56 -9.56 1.16 -16.59
N ASP A 57 -10.42 0.15 -16.59
CA ASP A 57 -11.36 -0.13 -15.49
C ASP A 57 -10.60 -0.35 -14.16
N PRO A 58 -10.83 0.48 -13.12
CA PRO A 58 -10.14 0.37 -11.85
C PRO A 58 -10.66 -0.77 -10.96
N GLU A 59 -11.79 -1.40 -11.26
CA GLU A 59 -12.45 -2.35 -10.36
C GLU A 59 -11.55 -3.52 -9.94
N ASP A 60 -10.94 -4.22 -10.90
CA ASP A 60 -10.04 -5.34 -10.61
C ASP A 60 -8.84 -4.93 -9.73
N ILE A 61 -8.31 -3.72 -9.93
CA ILE A 61 -7.17 -3.21 -9.17
C ILE A 61 -7.58 -2.86 -7.75
N LEU A 62 -8.74 -2.23 -7.57
CA LEU A 62 -9.27 -1.85 -6.27
C LEU A 62 -9.74 -3.08 -5.48
N LEU A 63 -10.35 -4.06 -6.14
CA LEU A 63 -10.70 -5.36 -5.55
C LEU A 63 -9.44 -6.08 -5.06
N LEU A 64 -8.39 -6.14 -5.89
CA LEU A 64 -7.13 -6.76 -5.49
C LEU A 64 -6.47 -6.02 -4.33
N ALA A 65 -6.46 -4.68 -4.36
CA ALA A 65 -5.89 -3.86 -3.30
C ALA A 65 -6.62 -4.03 -1.96
N ASP A 66 -7.96 -4.09 -1.99
CA ASP A 66 -8.78 -4.33 -0.78
C ASP A 66 -8.60 -5.76 -0.25
N LYS A 67 -8.63 -6.76 -1.14
CA LYS A 67 -8.43 -8.18 -0.77
C LYS A 67 -7.12 -8.40 0.00
N TRP A 68 -6.06 -7.70 -0.40
CA TRP A 68 -4.74 -7.78 0.25
C TRP A 68 -4.51 -6.69 1.31
N ARG A 69 -5.53 -5.88 1.63
CA ARG A 69 -5.46 -4.77 2.58
C ARG A 69 -4.34 -3.77 2.29
N LEU A 70 -3.99 -3.60 1.02
CA LEU A 70 -3.00 -2.64 0.54
C LEU A 70 -3.60 -1.24 0.46
N LEU A 71 -4.89 -1.17 0.14
CA LEU A 71 -5.73 0.01 0.27
C LEU A 71 -6.97 -0.37 1.07
N LEU A 72 -7.49 0.57 1.83
CA LEU A 72 -8.69 0.38 2.64
C LEU A 72 -9.76 1.40 2.22
N PRO A 73 -11.04 1.01 2.08
CA PRO A 73 -12.13 1.96 1.92
C PRO A 73 -12.16 2.94 3.09
N ILE A 74 -12.31 4.23 2.78
CA ILE A 74 -12.56 5.25 3.82
C ILE A 74 -14.01 5.20 4.28
N ARG A 75 -14.92 4.75 3.41
CA ARG A 75 -16.32 4.54 3.74
C ARG A 75 -16.44 3.45 4.81
N THR A 76 -17.18 3.79 5.86
CA THR A 76 -17.51 2.89 6.96
C THR A 76 -19.00 2.89 7.24
N THR A 77 -19.51 1.84 7.87
CA THR A 77 -20.90 1.74 8.32
C THR A 77 -21.09 2.23 9.76
N LYS A 78 -20.11 1.98 10.64
CA LYS A 78 -20.21 2.28 12.08
C LYS A 78 -18.94 2.88 12.64
N SER A 79 -17.80 2.19 12.49
CA SER A 79 -16.53 2.59 13.06
C SER A 79 -15.39 2.58 12.03
N ALA A 80 -14.21 3.05 12.42
CA ALA A 80 -12.99 2.95 11.60
C ALA A 80 -12.34 1.55 11.64
N GLY A 81 -12.93 0.60 12.40
CA GLY A 81 -12.55 -0.80 12.45
C GLY A 81 -12.56 -1.43 11.06
N TRP A 82 -11.70 -2.42 10.83
CA TRP A 82 -11.52 -3.02 9.51
C TRP A 82 -12.76 -3.77 9.04
N GLU A 83 -13.49 -4.34 9.99
CA GLU A 83 -14.76 -5.05 9.84
C GLU A 83 -15.91 -4.16 9.36
N ASP A 84 -15.85 -2.87 9.65
CA ASP A 84 -16.89 -1.90 9.32
C ASP A 84 -16.61 -1.14 8.00
N ARG A 85 -15.49 -1.42 7.34
CA ARG A 85 -15.12 -0.79 6.07
C ARG A 85 -15.84 -1.44 4.91
N VAL A 86 -16.46 -0.61 4.08
CA VAL A 86 -17.29 -1.07 2.96
C VAL A 86 -16.65 -0.69 1.64
N LEU A 87 -16.26 -1.72 0.88
CA LEU A 87 -15.79 -1.53 -0.48
C LEU A 87 -16.96 -1.17 -1.38
N VAL A 88 -16.92 0.04 -1.93
CA VAL A 88 -17.81 0.49 -3.00
C VAL A 88 -16.92 0.95 -4.15
N LEU A 89 -17.21 0.47 -5.36
CA LEU A 89 -16.42 0.73 -6.56
C LEU A 89 -17.19 1.67 -7.49
N ARG A 90 -17.14 2.97 -7.20
CA ARG A 90 -17.76 3.99 -8.05
C ARG A 90 -17.12 5.34 -7.85
N ASP A 91 -17.46 6.23 -8.76
CA ASP A 91 -17.11 7.64 -8.70
C ASP A 91 -17.44 8.29 -7.35
N GLY A 92 -16.46 9.03 -6.81
CA GLY A 92 -16.56 9.73 -5.52
C GLY A 92 -16.07 8.91 -4.32
N GLU A 93 -15.90 7.59 -4.46
CA GLU A 93 -15.31 6.75 -3.42
C GLU A 93 -13.79 6.95 -3.33
N LYS A 94 -13.27 6.82 -2.10
CA LYS A 94 -11.85 7.01 -1.77
C LYS A 94 -11.33 5.86 -0.93
N TYR A 95 -10.05 5.59 -1.13
CA TYR A 95 -9.32 4.53 -0.45
C TYR A 95 -8.05 5.11 0.14
N GLU A 96 -7.75 4.74 1.38
CA GLU A 96 -6.53 5.15 2.08
C GLU A 96 -5.48 4.04 2.04
N ILE A 97 -4.20 4.44 2.00
CA ILE A 97 -3.10 3.51 2.20
C ILE A 97 -2.74 3.45 3.69
N PRO A 98 -2.80 2.28 4.34
CA PRO A 98 -2.37 2.14 5.73
C PRO A 98 -0.90 2.52 5.90
N ASN A 99 -0.53 3.04 7.08
CA ASN A 99 0.82 3.53 7.32
C ASN A 99 1.89 2.46 7.06
N LEU A 100 1.70 1.23 7.54
CA LEU A 100 2.66 0.15 7.30
C LEU A 100 2.84 -0.13 5.79
N ILE A 101 1.74 -0.20 5.04
CA ILE A 101 1.78 -0.41 3.58
C ILE A 101 2.47 0.77 2.89
N ARG A 102 2.26 2.00 3.36
CA ARG A 102 2.94 3.19 2.84
C ARG A 102 4.47 3.08 2.99
N TYR A 103 4.98 2.58 4.11
CA TYR A 103 6.41 2.33 4.28
C TYR A 103 6.91 1.21 3.40
N LEU A 104 6.17 0.10 3.32
CA LEU A 104 6.50 -1.01 2.45
C LEU A 104 6.65 -0.58 0.99
N VAL A 105 5.68 0.20 0.49
CA VAL A 105 5.70 0.72 -0.88
C VAL A 105 6.90 1.63 -1.10
N LYS A 106 7.18 2.56 -0.18
CA LYS A 106 8.34 3.46 -0.29
C LYS A 106 9.66 2.70 -0.32
N ASN A 107 9.83 1.74 0.59
CA ASN A 107 11.02 0.90 0.66
C ASN A 107 11.16 0.01 -0.60
N ALA A 108 10.06 -0.53 -1.11
CA ALA A 108 10.05 -1.34 -2.32
C ALA A 108 10.32 -0.52 -3.60
N LEU A 109 9.87 0.74 -3.66
CA LEU A 109 10.21 1.66 -4.75
C LEU A 109 11.72 1.91 -4.82
N ASP A 110 12.37 2.04 -3.66
CA ASP A 110 13.81 2.30 -3.59
C ASP A 110 14.63 1.01 -3.79
N THR A 111 14.22 -0.11 -3.19
CA THR A 111 15.05 -1.32 -3.08
C THR A 111 14.61 -2.50 -3.95
N GLY A 112 13.37 -2.49 -4.45
CA GLY A 112 12.75 -3.64 -5.14
C GLY A 112 12.48 -4.84 -4.23
N LYS A 113 12.49 -4.65 -2.91
CA LYS A 113 12.19 -5.68 -1.91
C LYS A 113 10.94 -5.30 -1.14
N TRP A 114 10.07 -6.28 -0.91
CA TRP A 114 8.96 -6.15 0.03
C TRP A 114 9.40 -6.78 1.34
N ASP A 115 9.72 -5.95 2.32
CA ASP A 115 10.32 -6.37 3.58
C ASP A 115 9.45 -5.88 4.76
N PRO A 116 8.47 -6.71 5.20
CA PRO A 116 7.60 -6.38 6.33
C PRO A 116 8.36 -6.15 7.63
N GLU A 117 9.37 -6.97 7.92
CA GLU A 117 10.11 -6.90 9.18
C GLU A 117 10.85 -5.57 9.31
N LYS A 118 11.60 -5.19 8.26
CA LYS A 118 12.28 -3.90 8.23
C LYS A 118 11.30 -2.73 8.32
N SER A 119 10.17 -2.81 7.61
CA SER A 119 9.18 -1.73 7.58
C SER A 119 8.47 -1.56 8.94
N ILE A 120 8.23 -2.64 9.67
CA ILE A 120 7.70 -2.61 11.04
C ILE A 120 8.72 -1.92 11.96
N ILE A 121 9.99 -2.33 11.93
CA ILE A 121 11.05 -1.71 12.74
C ILE A 121 11.15 -0.21 12.48
N GLU A 122 11.19 0.20 11.21
CA GLU A 122 11.29 1.62 10.84
C GLU A 122 10.08 2.43 11.29
N LEU A 123 8.87 1.84 11.24
CA LEU A 123 7.66 2.47 11.71
C LEU A 123 7.70 2.73 13.23
N PHE A 124 8.07 1.71 14.02
CA PHE A 124 8.18 1.84 15.47
C PHE A 124 9.30 2.80 15.89
N LYS A 125 10.45 2.76 15.21
CA LYS A 125 11.52 3.78 15.40
C LYS A 125 11.00 5.18 15.17
N LYS A 126 10.19 5.39 14.12
CA LYS A 126 9.61 6.70 13.84
C LYS A 126 8.60 7.15 14.90
N PHE A 127 7.88 6.23 15.52
CA PHE A 127 6.97 6.53 16.63
C PHE A 127 7.70 6.76 17.96
N GLY A 128 9.03 6.60 18.00
CA GLY A 128 9.82 6.79 19.21
C GLY A 128 9.67 5.65 20.21
N GLU A 129 9.26 4.47 19.77
CA GLU A 129 9.10 3.30 20.62
C GLU A 129 10.48 2.82 21.10
N PRO A 130 10.81 2.89 22.40
CA PRO A 130 12.14 2.54 22.91
C PRO A 130 12.49 1.06 22.71
N ASP A 131 11.49 0.16 22.71
CA ASP A 131 11.68 -1.29 22.66
C ASP A 131 11.46 -1.88 21.24
N TRP A 132 11.67 -1.07 20.20
CA TRP A 132 11.45 -1.48 18.79
C TRP A 132 12.16 -2.78 18.38
N GLU A 133 13.27 -3.13 19.04
CA GLU A 133 14.03 -4.38 18.82
C GLU A 133 13.28 -5.64 19.28
N LYS A 134 12.44 -5.52 20.31
CA LYS A 134 11.71 -6.66 20.89
C LYS A 134 10.45 -7.01 20.09
N ILE A 135 9.96 -6.08 19.28
CA ILE A 135 8.67 -6.18 18.58
C ILE A 135 8.70 -7.26 17.51
N THR A 136 9.78 -7.39 16.74
CA THR A 136 9.88 -8.44 15.72
C THR A 136 10.02 -9.83 16.35
N GLY A 137 10.62 -9.93 17.54
CA GLY A 137 10.64 -11.15 18.35
C GLY A 137 9.23 -11.60 18.74
N LEU A 138 8.36 -10.66 19.15
CA LEU A 138 6.96 -10.97 19.46
C LEU A 138 6.20 -11.47 18.23
N VAL A 139 6.33 -10.81 17.07
CA VAL A 139 5.64 -11.24 15.83
C VAL A 139 6.05 -12.67 15.41
N ARG A 140 7.30 -13.06 15.62
CA ARG A 140 7.78 -14.43 15.33
C ARG A 140 7.23 -15.49 16.29
N SER A 141 6.77 -15.11 17.48
CA SER A 141 6.25 -16.05 18.48
C SER A 141 4.78 -16.45 18.29
N ILE A 142 4.06 -15.74 17.39
CA ILE A 142 2.62 -15.91 17.14
C ILE A 142 2.30 -16.33 15.69
N ALA A 143 3.32 -16.55 14.86
CA ALA A 143 3.21 -16.99 13.46
C ALA A 143 3.65 -18.45 13.32
#